data_AF-A0A290MX49-F1
#
_entry.id   AF-A0A290MX49-F1
#
_cell.length_a   1.000
_cell.length_b   1.000
_cell.length_c   1.000
_cell.angle_alpha   90.00
_cell.angle_beta   90.00
_cell.angle_gamma   90.00
#
_symmetry.space_group_name_H-M   'P 1'
#
loop_
_entity.id
_entity.type
_entity.pdbx_description
1 polymer ?
#
loop_
_entity_poly.entity_id
_entity_poly.type
_entity_poly.pdbx_seq_one_letter_code
_entity_poly.pdbx_strand_id
1 'polypeptide(L)'
;MNAASHDAHPAHEHHDDDHGGAHGTRKDYVIGFVLAVILTAIPFWLVMADVLPNAQMTAVAVMGLAVIQVVVHMIYFLHMNSRSEGGWTMLALMFTLILVVITLAGSLWVMHNLNTHMMPDMNHDMQQMP
;
A
#
# COMPACT_ATOMS: atom_id res chain seq x y z
N MET A 1 39.99 -9.10 70.06
CA MET A 1 39.16 -9.72 69.00
C MET A 1 39.58 -9.11 67.68
N ASN A 2 40.21 -9.92 66.81
CA ASN A 2 40.78 -9.49 65.55
C ASN A 2 39.69 -9.15 64.53
N ALA A 3 39.91 -8.06 63.79
CA ALA A 3 39.16 -7.69 62.60
C ALA A 3 39.46 -8.65 61.44
N ALA A 4 38.42 -9.10 60.76
CA ALA A 4 38.50 -9.69 59.43
C ALA A 4 37.32 -9.18 58.61
N SER A 5 37.55 -8.07 57.92
CA SER A 5 36.80 -7.63 56.76
C SER A 5 36.95 -8.68 55.65
N HIS A 6 35.83 -9.25 55.19
CA HIS A 6 35.78 -9.92 53.90
C HIS A 6 34.85 -9.12 53.01
N ASP A 7 35.49 -8.41 52.08
CA ASP A 7 34.93 -7.79 50.90
C ASP A 7 34.17 -8.83 50.08
N ALA A 8 32.89 -8.57 49.82
CA ALA A 8 32.09 -9.28 48.84
C ALA A 8 31.41 -8.25 47.94
N HIS A 9 32.17 -7.75 46.98
CA HIS A 9 31.68 -6.99 45.84
C HIS A 9 31.84 -7.82 44.56
N PRO A 10 31.03 -7.52 43.53
CA PRO A 10 30.09 -8.44 42.92
C PRO A 10 30.74 -9.29 41.81
N ALA A 11 30.25 -10.51 41.64
CA ALA A 11 30.53 -11.27 40.44
C ALA A 11 29.90 -10.55 39.24
N HIS A 12 30.76 -10.03 38.38
CA HIS A 12 30.42 -9.59 37.03
C HIS A 12 29.87 -10.79 36.25
N GLU A 13 28.55 -10.93 36.19
CA GLU A 13 27.92 -11.75 35.16
C GLU A 13 28.06 -11.04 33.82
N HIS A 14 28.69 -11.77 32.91
CA HIS A 14 29.05 -11.37 31.57
C HIS A 14 27.79 -11.04 30.77
N HIS A 15 27.83 -9.92 30.06
CA HIS A 15 26.97 -9.57 28.94
C HIS A 15 26.88 -10.75 27.96
N ASP A 16 25.74 -11.42 27.92
CA ASP A 16 25.25 -12.02 26.68
C ASP A 16 24.50 -10.91 25.94
N ASP A 17 25.27 -10.13 25.18
CA ASP A 17 24.76 -9.28 24.10
C ASP A 17 24.16 -10.20 23.01
N ASP A 18 22.99 -10.77 23.29
CA ASP A 18 22.12 -11.32 22.26
C ASP A 18 21.57 -10.12 21.49
N HIS A 19 22.37 -9.63 20.56
CA HIS A 19 21.95 -8.76 19.46
C HIS A 19 21.03 -9.56 18.52
N GLY A 20 19.94 -10.10 19.06
CA GLY A 20 18.75 -10.51 18.33
C GLY A 20 18.06 -9.25 17.83
N GLY A 21 18.69 -8.60 16.85
CA GLY A 21 18.17 -7.41 16.19
C GLY A 21 16.79 -7.70 15.63
N ALA A 22 15.77 -7.31 16.38
CA ALA A 22 14.38 -7.19 15.95
C ALA A 22 14.21 -6.05 14.94
N HIS A 23 15.13 -5.97 13.98
CA HIS A 23 15.01 -5.17 12.78
C HIS A 23 14.21 -6.02 11.81
N GLY A 24 13.07 -5.50 11.31
CA GLY A 24 12.40 -6.03 10.12
C GLY A 24 13.44 -6.14 9.01
N THR A 25 14.03 -7.33 8.91
CA THR A 25 15.38 -7.49 8.37
C THR A 25 15.27 -7.39 6.87
N ARG A 26 16.24 -6.73 6.22
CA ARG A 26 16.32 -6.35 4.79
C ARG A 26 15.62 -7.28 3.78
N LYS A 27 15.49 -8.58 4.10
CA LYS A 27 14.66 -9.58 3.43
C LYS A 27 13.23 -9.12 3.13
N ASP A 28 12.47 -8.55 4.07
CA ASP A 28 11.07 -8.16 3.82
C ASP A 28 10.97 -7.00 2.83
N TYR A 29 11.89 -6.04 2.93
CA TYR A 29 12.01 -4.94 1.97
C TYR A 29 12.39 -5.45 0.58
N VAL A 30 13.32 -6.41 0.50
CA VAL A 30 13.72 -7.04 -0.78
C VAL A 30 12.58 -7.85 -1.38
N ILE A 31 11.83 -8.61 -0.58
CA ILE A 31 10.65 -9.35 -1.03
C ILE A 31 9.58 -8.39 -1.56
N GLY A 32 9.27 -7.34 -0.81
CA GLY A 32 8.35 -6.29 -1.23
C GLY A 32 8.78 -5.57 -2.49
N PHE A 33 10.07 -5.28 -2.62
CA PHE A 33 10.65 -4.67 -3.82
C PHE A 33 10.51 -5.59 -5.04
N VAL A 34 10.83 -6.88 -4.92
CA VAL A 34 10.68 -7.84 -6.01
C VAL A 34 9.21 -8.00 -6.39
N LEU A 35 8.30 -8.11 -5.42
CA LEU A 35 6.85 -8.16 -5.66
C LEU A 35 6.35 -6.91 -6.39
N ALA A 36 6.78 -5.71 -5.96
CA ALA A 36 6.41 -4.46 -6.58
C ALA A 36 6.94 -4.34 -8.02
N VAL A 37 8.15 -4.84 -8.30
CA VAL A 37 8.72 -4.86 -9.66
C VAL A 37 7.97 -5.85 -10.56
N ILE A 38 7.67 -7.05 -10.07
CA ILE A 38 6.91 -8.04 -10.85
C ILE A 38 5.50 -7.52 -11.14
N LEU A 39 4.82 -7.00 -10.12
CA LEU A 39 3.45 -6.51 -10.26
C LEU A 39 3.33 -5.25 -11.12
N THR A 40 4.43 -4.50 -11.31
CA THR A 40 4.49 -3.38 -12.29
C THR A 40 4.92 -3.83 -13.68
N ALA A 41 5.75 -4.86 -13.80
CA ALA A 41 6.13 -5.43 -15.09
C ALA A 41 4.93 -6.06 -15.82
N ILE A 42 4.03 -6.72 -15.09
CA ILE A 42 2.80 -7.33 -15.65
C ILE A 42 1.93 -6.32 -16.42
N PRO A 43 1.47 -5.20 -15.83
CA PRO A 43 0.64 -4.23 -16.54
C PRO A 43 1.39 -3.55 -17.69
N PHE A 44 2.69 -3.29 -17.56
CA PHE A 44 3.51 -2.75 -18.66
C PHE A 44 3.56 -3.72 -19.84
N TRP A 45 3.81 -5.00 -19.57
CA TRP A 45 3.81 -6.03 -20.60
C TRP A 45 2.42 -6.20 -21.22
N LEU A 46 1.36 -6.19 -20.41
CA LEU A 46 -0.04 -6.27 -20.87
C LEU A 46 -0.38 -5.17 -21.87
N VAL A 47 0.08 -3.94 -21.63
CA VAL A 47 -0.17 -2.79 -22.51
C VAL A 47 0.74 -2.82 -23.75
N MET A 48 2.02 -3.14 -23.59
CA MET A 48 2.99 -3.13 -24.70
C MET A 48 2.80 -4.29 -25.69
N ALA A 49 2.34 -5.45 -25.20
CA ALA A 49 2.08 -6.62 -26.04
C ALA A 49 0.72 -6.57 -26.75
N ASP A 50 -0.10 -5.54 -26.49
CA ASP A 50 -1.46 -5.35 -27.03
C ASP A 50 -2.31 -6.63 -26.96
N VAL A 51 -2.16 -7.38 -25.87
CA VAL A 51 -2.71 -8.73 -25.71
C VAL A 51 -4.24 -8.75 -25.59
N LEU A 52 -4.85 -7.59 -25.37
CA LEU A 52 -6.30 -7.44 -25.30
C LEU A 52 -6.78 -6.57 -26.47
N PRO A 53 -7.77 -7.03 -27.26
CA PRO A 53 -8.26 -6.30 -28.44
C PRO A 53 -9.05 -5.02 -28.11
N ASN A 54 -9.27 -4.73 -26.83
CA ASN A 54 -10.03 -3.57 -26.38
C ASN A 54 -9.25 -2.77 -25.33
N ALA A 55 -8.86 -1.54 -25.69
CA ALA A 55 -8.14 -0.62 -24.82
C ALA A 55 -8.87 -0.37 -23.48
N GLN A 56 -10.20 -0.41 -23.48
CA GLN A 56 -10.98 -0.26 -22.25
C GLN A 56 -10.81 -1.47 -21.30
N MET A 57 -10.70 -2.69 -21.82
CA MET A 57 -10.44 -3.88 -21.01
C MET A 57 -9.02 -3.85 -20.44
N THR A 58 -8.04 -3.43 -21.23
CA THR A 58 -6.66 -3.21 -20.78
C THR A 58 -6.61 -2.16 -19.67
N ALA A 59 -7.30 -1.04 -19.83
CA ALA A 59 -7.36 0.02 -18.83
C ALA A 59 -7.96 -0.46 -17.50
N VAL A 60 -9.04 -1.24 -17.53
CA VAL A 60 -9.65 -1.83 -16.32
C VAL A 60 -8.71 -2.83 -15.65
N ALA A 61 -8.03 -3.68 -16.42
CA ALA A 61 -7.07 -4.64 -15.89
C ALA A 61 -5.87 -3.94 -15.21
N VAL A 62 -5.30 -2.92 -15.85
CA VAL A 62 -4.20 -2.11 -15.31
C VAL A 62 -4.66 -1.35 -14.06
N MET A 63 -5.87 -0.79 -14.04
CA MET A 63 -6.47 -0.16 -12.87
C MET A 63 -6.57 -1.15 -11.69
N GLY A 64 -7.03 -2.38 -11.93
CA GLY A 64 -7.08 -3.42 -10.90
C GLY A 64 -5.69 -3.75 -10.33
N LEU A 65 -4.70 -3.93 -11.21
CA LEU A 65 -3.31 -4.17 -10.81
C LEU A 65 -2.71 -2.98 -10.03
N ALA A 66 -3.07 -1.75 -10.39
CA ALA A 66 -2.64 -0.55 -9.68
C ALA A 66 -3.18 -0.50 -8.23
N VAL A 67 -4.43 -0.93 -8.01
CA VAL A 67 -4.99 -1.04 -6.65
C VAL A 67 -4.20 -2.07 -5.83
N ILE A 68 -3.92 -3.25 -6.41
CA ILE A 68 -3.12 -4.28 -5.74
C ILE A 68 -1.71 -3.75 -5.43
N GLN A 69 -1.12 -2.97 -6.35
CA GLN A 69 0.19 -2.36 -6.15
C GLN A 69 0.23 -1.42 -4.95
N VAL A 70 -0.81 -0.61 -4.75
CA VAL A 70 -0.94 0.27 -3.58
C VAL A 70 -0.96 -0.55 -2.29
N VAL A 71 -1.70 -1.67 -2.28
CA VAL A 71 -1.76 -2.57 -1.10
C VAL A 71 -0.40 -3.22 -0.82
N VAL A 72 0.29 -3.74 -1.83
CA VAL A 72 1.64 -4.33 -1.68
C VAL A 72 2.61 -3.27 -1.16
N HIS A 73 2.59 -2.06 -1.71
CA HIS A 73 3.48 -0.99 -1.27
C HIS A 73 3.21 -0.59 0.19
N MET A 74 1.94 -0.51 0.57
CA MET A 74 1.52 -0.21 1.94
C MET A 74 1.96 -1.30 2.94
N ILE A 75 1.93 -2.58 2.56
CA ILE A 75 2.33 -3.69 3.43
C ILE A 75 3.86 -3.76 3.58
N TYR A 76 4.61 -3.68 2.47
CA TYR A 76 6.04 -3.98 2.48
C TYR A 76 6.96 -2.76 2.61
N PHE A 77 6.58 -1.61 2.03
CA PHE A 77 7.42 -0.40 2.04
C PHE A 77 7.04 0.52 3.19
N LEU A 78 5.75 0.68 3.45
CA LEU A 78 5.26 1.43 4.59
C LEU A 78 5.23 0.53 5.83
N HIS A 79 6.38 -0.11 6.11
CA HIS A 79 6.67 -0.99 7.25
C HIS A 79 6.49 -0.20 8.56
N MET A 80 5.26 0.16 8.88
CA MET A 80 4.84 0.50 10.22
C MET A 80 4.99 -0.79 10.99
N ASN A 81 6.18 -0.91 11.56
CA ASN A 81 6.61 -1.84 12.56
C ASN A 81 5.39 -2.50 13.22
N SER A 82 5.33 -3.84 13.24
CA SER A 82 4.39 -4.63 14.05
C SER A 82 4.47 -4.32 15.58
N ARG A 83 5.13 -3.22 15.95
CA ARG A 83 5.36 -2.63 17.26
C ARG A 83 5.22 -1.09 17.25
N SER A 84 4.63 -0.47 16.22
CA SER A 84 4.13 0.92 16.29
C SER A 84 2.83 0.91 17.12
N GLU A 85 2.96 1.30 18.39
CA GLU A 85 1.87 1.69 19.31
C GLU A 85 0.60 0.81 19.27
N GLY A 86 0.73 -0.51 19.39
CA GLY A 86 -0.40 -1.39 19.71
C GLY A 86 -1.54 -1.43 18.67
N GLY A 87 -1.24 -1.22 17.38
CA GLY A 87 -2.23 -1.36 16.31
C GLY A 87 -3.13 -0.14 16.05
N TRP A 88 -3.01 0.93 16.84
CA TRP A 88 -3.77 2.17 16.64
C TRP A 88 -3.41 2.86 15.32
N THR A 89 -2.13 2.86 14.97
CA THR A 89 -1.65 3.42 13.70
C THR A 89 -2.12 2.58 12.51
N MET A 90 -2.18 1.25 12.65
CA MET A 90 -2.75 0.36 11.62
C MET A 90 -4.25 0.61 11.42
N LEU A 91 -5.00 0.85 12.49
CA LEU A 91 -6.42 1.20 12.42
C LEU A 91 -6.62 2.57 11.75
N ALA A 92 -5.80 3.57 12.10
CA ALA A 92 -5.84 4.89 11.48
C ALA A 92 -5.52 4.81 9.97
N LEU A 93 -4.52 4.02 9.59
CA LEU A 93 -4.13 3.83 8.19
C LEU A 93 -5.25 3.13 7.41
N MET A 94 -5.83 2.06 7.94
CA MET A 94 -6.94 1.35 7.29
C MET A 94 -8.17 2.26 7.13
N PHE A 95 -8.46 3.09 8.12
CA PHE A 95 -9.50 4.11 8.03
C PHE A 95 -9.22 5.14 6.92
N THR A 96 -7.99 5.65 6.85
CA THR A 96 -7.57 6.55 5.77
C THR A 96 -7.67 5.88 4.40
N LEU A 97 -7.29 4.62 4.27
CA LEU A 97 -7.39 3.87 3.01
C LEU A 97 -8.83 3.74 2.55
N ILE A 98 -9.75 3.39 3.46
CA ILE A 98 -11.18 3.31 3.17
C ILE A 98 -11.70 4.68 2.72
N LEU A 99 -11.32 5.77 3.41
CA LEU A 99 -11.69 7.12 3.00
C LEU A 99 -11.16 7.47 1.60
N VAL A 100 -9.91 7.14 1.29
CA VAL A 100 -9.33 7.36 -0.05
C VAL A 100 -10.11 6.60 -1.12
N VAL A 101 -10.46 5.33 -0.87
CA VAL A 101 -11.26 4.53 -1.82
C VAL A 101 -12.65 5.14 -2.03
N ILE A 102 -13.34 5.50 -0.95
CA ILE A 102 -14.69 6.09 -1.03
C ILE A 102 -14.66 7.44 -1.73
N THR A 103 -13.68 8.31 -1.41
CA THR A 103 -13.57 9.64 -2.01
C THR A 103 -13.20 9.57 -3.49
N LEU A 104 -12.29 8.68 -3.88
CA LEU A 104 -11.96 8.45 -5.29
C LEU A 104 -13.16 7.89 -6.05
N ALA A 105 -13.74 6.79 -5.59
CA ALA A 105 -14.89 6.16 -6.24
C ALA A 105 -16.10 7.12 -6.30
N GLY A 106 -16.36 7.84 -5.20
CA GLY A 106 -17.41 8.85 -5.11
C GLY A 106 -17.17 10.02 -6.06
N SER A 107 -15.93 10.51 -6.19
CA SER A 107 -15.61 11.60 -7.12
C SER A 107 -15.79 11.20 -8.58
N LEU A 108 -15.33 10.01 -8.97
CA LEU A 108 -15.53 9.47 -10.32
C LEU A 108 -17.02 9.24 -10.60
N TRP A 109 -17.75 8.68 -9.64
CA TRP A 109 -19.18 8.44 -9.78
C TRP A 109 -19.98 9.74 -9.92
N VAL A 110 -19.71 10.74 -9.07
CA VAL A 110 -20.38 12.05 -9.14
C VAL A 110 -20.06 12.73 -10.46
N MET A 111 -18.79 12.76 -10.89
CA MET A 111 -18.43 13.37 -12.17
C MET A 111 -19.08 12.65 -13.35
N HIS A 112 -19.08 11.31 -13.34
CA HIS A 112 -19.74 10.52 -14.38
C HIS A 112 -21.25 10.75 -14.41
N ASN A 113 -21.90 10.75 -13.24
CA ASN A 113 -23.34 10.96 -13.10
C ASN A 113 -23.77 12.38 -13.50
N LEU A 114 -22.98 13.39 -13.12
CA LEU A 114 -23.23 14.77 -13.56
C LEU A 114 -23.03 14.89 -15.07
N ASN A 115 -21.99 14.26 -15.64
CA ASN A 115 -21.77 14.28 -17.09
C ASN A 115 -22.93 13.63 -17.86
N THR A 116 -23.42 12.47 -17.42
CA THR A 116 -24.55 11.78 -18.06
C THR A 116 -25.89 12.50 -17.90
N HIS A 117 -26.10 13.21 -16.79
CA HIS A 117 -27.37 13.91 -16.54
C HIS A 117 -27.36 15.40 -16.92
N MET A 118 -26.19 16.01 -17.13
CA MET A 118 -26.06 17.44 -17.48
C MET A 118 -25.57 17.68 -18.92
N MET A 119 -25.21 16.64 -19.67
CA MET A 119 -25.12 16.69 -21.12
C MET A 119 -26.30 15.94 -21.75
N PRO A 120 -27.54 16.48 -21.68
CA PRO A 120 -28.60 16.00 -22.55
C PRO A 120 -28.14 16.13 -24.00
N ASP A 121 -28.40 15.10 -24.79
CA ASP A 121 -28.09 14.98 -26.22
C ASP A 121 -28.14 16.32 -26.98
N MET A 122 -26.97 16.96 -27.15
CA MET A 122 -26.80 17.97 -28.21
C MET A 122 -26.82 17.32 -29.62
N ASN A 123 -27.13 16.02 -29.71
CA ASN A 123 -27.19 15.26 -30.96
C ASN A 123 -28.63 15.10 -31.50
N HIS A 124 -29.67 15.51 -30.76
CA HIS A 124 -31.07 15.34 -31.19
C HIS A 124 -31.78 16.63 -31.63
N ASP A 125 -31.20 17.81 -31.40
CA ASP A 125 -31.83 19.10 -31.78
C ASP A 125 -31.40 19.65 -33.16
N MET A 126 -30.36 19.10 -33.81
CA MET A 126 -29.91 19.57 -35.13
C MET A 126 -30.56 18.85 -36.33
N GLN A 127 -31.36 17.80 -36.10
CA GLN A 127 -32.06 17.07 -37.18
C GLN A 127 -33.50 17.55 -37.41
N GLN A 128 -33.98 18.55 -36.67
CA GLN A 128 -35.36 19.08 -36.77
C GLN A 128 -35.41 20.54 -37.25
N MET A 129 -34.34 21.06 -37.84
CA MET A 129 -34.38 22.35 -38.54
C MET A 129 -34.91 22.11 -39.97
N PRO A 130 -36.08 22.67 -40.35
CA PRO A 130 -36.72 22.45 -41.65
C PRO A 130 -35.97 23.03 -42.84
#